data_AF-A0A6S7H9H2-F1
#
_entry.id   AF-A0A6S7H9H2-F1
#
_cell.length_a   1.000
_cell.length_b   1.000
_cell.length_c   1.000
_cell.angle_alpha   90.00
_cell.angle_beta   90.00
_cell.angle_gamma   90.00
#
_symmetry.space_group_name_H-M   'P 1'
#
loop_
_entity.id
_entity.type
_entity.pdbx_description
1 polymer ?
#
loop_
_entity_poly.entity_id
_entity_poly.type
_entity_poly.pdbx_seq_one_letter_code
_entity_poly.pdbx_strand_id
1 'polypeptide(L)'
;MCMFPLPLNPFAVDHRYFDSLPLAERIIATGAMANILQEILADGNHPYNARVFDDLHEITRRHFRDLHTMTLHKLEEERLRAYEEQRKHNTHAPKQINHPCNQYPVYPQYNMSYQAY
;
A
#
# COMPACT_ATOMS: atom_id res chain seq x y z
N MET A 1 -1.24 15.20 33.70
CA MET A 1 -0.52 14.71 32.50
C MET A 1 0.33 15.86 31.99
N CYS A 2 1.61 15.88 32.33
CA CYS A 2 2.56 16.90 31.87
C CYS A 2 3.45 16.20 30.84
N MET A 3 3.31 16.51 29.55
CA MET A 3 4.27 16.02 28.55
C MET A 3 5.58 16.79 28.72
N PHE A 4 6.68 16.05 28.88
CA PHE A 4 8.03 16.59 28.87
C PHE A 4 8.86 15.87 27.80
N PRO A 5 9.52 16.60 26.88
CA PRO A 5 9.48 18.06 26.72
C PRO A 5 8.10 18.57 26.28
N LEU A 6 7.87 19.89 26.41
CA LEU A 6 6.65 20.50 25.90
C LEU A 6 6.52 20.22 24.40
N PRO A 7 5.32 19.86 23.92
CA PRO A 7 5.09 19.68 22.50
C PRO A 7 5.30 21.00 21.76
N LEU A 8 5.87 20.94 20.55
CA LEU A 8 6.18 22.12 19.73
C LEU A 8 4.93 22.89 19.29
N ASN A 9 3.77 22.23 19.28
CA ASN A 9 2.48 22.80 18.93
C ASN A 9 1.34 22.00 19.61
N PRO A 10 0.11 22.55 19.77
CA PRO A 10 -0.98 21.87 20.48
C PRO A 10 -1.51 20.61 19.76
N PHE A 11 -1.16 20.42 18.50
CA PHE A 11 -1.55 19.29 17.66
C PHE A 11 -0.34 18.41 17.27
N ALA A 12 0.77 18.50 18.01
CA ALA A 12 1.98 17.76 17.71
C ALA A 12 1.70 16.25 17.65
N VAL A 13 2.08 15.63 16.53
CA VAL A 13 1.81 14.22 16.28
C VAL A 13 2.95 13.35 16.82
N ASP A 14 2.63 12.32 17.62
CA ASP A 14 3.60 11.29 17.99
C ASP A 14 3.68 10.23 16.89
N HIS A 15 4.63 10.37 15.97
CA HIS A 15 4.82 9.44 14.86
C HIS A 15 5.13 8.00 15.31
N ARG A 16 5.70 7.82 16.50
CA ARG A 16 6.05 6.50 17.06
C ARG A 16 4.82 5.70 17.46
N TYR A 17 3.71 6.38 17.79
CA TYR A 17 2.44 5.71 18.06
C TYR A 17 2.07 4.80 16.89
N PHE A 18 2.16 5.33 15.68
CA PHE A 18 1.80 4.56 14.50
C PHE A 18 2.78 3.42 14.20
N ASP A 19 4.04 3.46 14.63
CA ASP A 19 4.98 2.36 14.41
C ASP A 19 4.59 1.12 15.22
N SER A 20 3.86 1.30 16.33
CA SER A 20 3.37 0.21 17.17
C SER A 20 2.11 -0.48 16.64
N LEU A 21 1.39 0.15 15.69
CA LEU A 21 0.12 -0.36 15.19
C LEU A 21 0.30 -1.44 14.11
N PRO A 22 -0.55 -2.49 14.10
CA PRO A 22 -0.70 -3.39 12.95
C PRO A 22 -1.02 -2.63 11.67
N LEU A 23 -0.60 -3.14 10.51
CA LEU A 23 -0.69 -2.43 9.22
C LEU A 23 -2.10 -1.91 8.91
N ALA A 24 -3.14 -2.73 9.11
CA ALA A 24 -4.53 -2.33 8.81
C ALA A 24 -5.01 -1.18 9.72
N GLU A 25 -4.79 -1.30 11.03
CA GLU A 25 -5.13 -0.27 12.02
C GLU A 25 -4.35 1.03 11.77
N ARG A 26 -3.08 0.88 11.41
CA ARG A 26 -2.19 1.98 11.10
C ARG A 26 -2.67 2.80 9.91
N ILE A 27 -3.11 2.14 8.83
CA ILE A 27 -3.68 2.81 7.65
C ILE A 27 -4.89 3.66 8.05
N ILE A 28 -5.80 3.10 8.86
CA ILE A 28 -6.98 3.80 9.36
C ILE A 28 -6.57 5.01 10.21
N ALA A 29 -5.67 4.80 11.18
CA ALA A 29 -5.22 5.84 12.09
C ALA A 29 -4.51 6.99 11.36
N THR A 30 -3.61 6.70 10.41
CA THR A 30 -2.93 7.74 9.62
C THR A 30 -3.90 8.48 8.71
N GLY A 31 -4.91 7.80 8.14
CA GLY A 31 -5.92 8.46 7.32
C GLY A 31 -6.80 9.42 8.13
N ALA A 32 -7.26 8.99 9.31
CA ALA A 32 -8.00 9.85 10.23
C ALA A 32 -7.17 11.04 10.71
N MET A 33 -5.90 10.82 11.06
CA MET A 33 -4.99 11.90 11.47
C MET A 33 -4.77 12.91 10.34
N ALA A 34 -4.55 12.45 9.10
CA ALA A 34 -4.42 13.35 7.95
C ALA A 34 -5.68 14.20 7.76
N ASN A 35 -6.88 13.63 7.94
CA ASN A 35 -8.13 14.39 7.86
C ASN A 35 -8.19 15.50 8.90
N ILE A 36 -7.90 15.18 10.17
CA ILE A 36 -7.92 16.15 11.28
C ILE A 36 -6.92 17.28 11.04
N LEU A 37 -5.69 16.97 10.62
CA LEU A 37 -4.67 17.98 10.37
C LEU A 37 -5.02 18.89 9.18
N GLN A 38 -5.69 18.37 8.15
CA GLN A 38 -6.21 19.18 7.04
C GLN A 38 -7.30 20.15 7.52
N GLU A 39 -8.21 19.70 8.38
CA GLU A 39 -9.25 20.55 8.97
C GLU A 39 -8.64 21.68 9.83
N ILE A 40 -7.63 21.36 10.66
CA ILE A 40 -6.91 22.35 11.46
C ILE A 40 -6.23 23.41 10.59
N LEU A 41 -5.61 23.02 9.47
CA LEU A 41 -4.98 23.97 8.55
C LEU A 41 -6.00 24.82 7.78
N ALA A 42 -7.23 24.32 7.62
CA ALA A 42 -8.32 25.04 6.96
C ALA A 42 -9.01 26.06 7.88
N ASP A 43 -8.92 25.90 9.21
CA ASP A 43 -9.61 26.75 10.21
C ASP A 43 -9.05 28.19 10.27
N GLY A 44 -7.83 28.42 9.76
CA GLY A 44 -7.28 29.76 9.61
C GLY A 44 -5.77 29.80 9.68
N ASN A 45 -5.22 31.01 9.84
CA ASN A 45 -3.79 31.21 9.96
C ASN A 45 -3.37 31.23 11.44
N HIS A 46 -2.76 30.15 11.91
CA HIS A 46 -2.22 30.07 13.27
C HIS A 46 -0.70 30.02 13.27
N PRO A 47 -0.03 30.49 14.35
CA PRO A 47 1.43 30.44 14.48
C PRO A 47 2.02 29.03 14.36
N TYR A 48 1.22 27.99 14.59
CA TYR A 48 1.64 26.59 14.51
C TYR A 48 1.40 25.92 13.15
N ASN A 49 0.79 26.60 12.17
CA ASN A 49 0.40 25.99 10.89
C ASN A 49 1.58 25.33 10.17
N ALA A 50 2.78 25.94 10.20
CA ALA A 50 3.97 25.35 9.59
C ALA A 50 4.29 23.97 10.19
N ARG A 51 4.15 23.80 11.51
CA ARG A 51 4.40 22.53 12.20
C ARG A 51 3.32 21.49 11.90
N VAL A 52 2.06 21.91 11.87
CA VAL A 52 0.94 21.04 11.50
C VAL A 52 1.07 20.59 10.04
N PHE A 53 1.56 21.45 9.15
CA PHE A 53 1.83 21.12 7.77
C PHE A 53 2.96 20.09 7.63
N ASP A 54 4.06 20.25 8.38
CA ASP A 54 5.15 19.26 8.44
C ASP A 54 4.61 17.88 8.88
N ASP A 55 3.80 17.84 9.93
CA ASP A 55 3.17 16.61 10.43
C ASP A 55 2.20 16.00 9.40
N LEU A 56 1.37 16.82 8.76
CA LEU A 56 0.44 16.37 7.71
C LEU A 56 1.19 15.76 6.53
N HIS A 57 2.29 16.37 6.10
CA HIS A 57 3.11 15.85 5.01
C HIS A 57 3.62 14.44 5.34
N GLU A 58 4.21 14.26 6.52
CA GLU A 58 4.75 12.98 6.94
C GLU A 58 3.66 11.91 7.11
N ILE A 59 2.54 12.26 7.75
CA ILE A 59 1.40 11.34 7.93
C ILE A 59 0.82 10.90 6.58
N THR A 60 0.66 11.83 5.64
CA THR A 60 0.13 11.53 4.31
C THR A 60 1.06 10.60 3.54
N ARG A 61 2.36 10.90 3.53
CA ARG A 61 3.40 10.06 2.91
C ARG A 61 3.37 8.64 3.49
N ARG A 62 3.27 8.54 4.82
CA ARG A 62 3.22 7.27 5.55
C ARG A 62 1.96 6.47 5.24
N HIS A 63 0.79 7.12 5.18
CA HIS A 63 -0.48 6.50 4.83
C HIS A 63 -0.43 5.83 3.44
N PHE A 64 0.04 6.56 2.43
CA PHE A 64 0.14 6.02 1.07
C PHE A 64 1.16 4.89 0.94
N ARG A 65 2.28 4.97 1.66
CA ARG A 65 3.25 3.86 1.72
C ARG A 65 2.58 2.60 2.28
N ASP A 66 1.86 2.72 3.38
CA ASP A 66 1.23 1.58 4.03
C ASP A 66 0.08 0.99 3.18
N LEU A 67 -0.71 1.84 2.50
CA LEU A 67 -1.69 1.41 1.50
C LEU A 67 -1.04 0.62 0.36
N HIS A 68 0.10 1.09 -0.13
CA HIS A 68 0.85 0.41 -1.18
C HIS A 68 1.33 -0.97 -0.70
N THR A 69 1.93 -1.05 0.49
CA THR A 69 2.33 -2.33 1.11
C THR A 69 1.16 -3.30 1.24
N MET A 70 0.00 -2.83 1.73
CA MET A 70 -1.18 -3.69 1.87
C MET A 70 -1.66 -4.22 0.51
N THR A 71 -1.61 -3.39 -0.54
CA THR A 71 -2.01 -3.78 -1.89
C THR A 71 -1.10 -4.86 -2.46
N LEU A 72 0.23 -4.70 -2.28
CA LEU A 72 1.20 -5.70 -2.71
C LEU A 72 1.02 -7.05 -2.00
N HIS A 73 0.82 -7.03 -0.68
CA HIS A 73 0.60 -8.26 0.08
C HIS A 73 -0.65 -9.01 -0.38
N LYS A 74 -1.76 -8.30 -0.62
CA LYS A 74 -2.99 -8.94 -1.14
C LYS A 74 -2.78 -9.59 -2.50
N LEU A 75 -2.08 -8.91 -3.40
CA LEU A 75 -1.78 -9.44 -4.72
C LEU A 75 -0.89 -10.69 -4.63
N GLU A 76 0.11 -10.70 -3.76
CA GLU A 76 0.97 -11.87 -3.54
C GLU A 76 0.20 -13.05 -2.95
N GLU A 77 -0.68 -12.81 -1.97
CA GLU A 77 -1.56 -13.83 -1.41
C GLU A 77 -2.47 -14.45 -2.47
N GLU A 78 -3.09 -13.62 -3.32
CA GLU A 78 -3.93 -14.08 -4.43
C GLU A 78 -3.14 -14.93 -5.44
N ARG A 79 -1.92 -14.51 -5.78
CA ARG A 79 -1.03 -15.27 -6.66
C ARG A 79 -0.65 -16.63 -6.08
N LEU A 80 -0.35 -16.69 -4.78
CA LEU A 80 -0.03 -17.93 -4.10
C LEU A 80 -1.24 -18.88 -4.06
N ARG A 81 -2.43 -18.36 -3.76
CA ARG A 81 -3.68 -19.14 -3.78
C ARG A 81 -3.95 -19.73 -5.17
N ALA A 82 -3.82 -18.93 -6.22
CA ALA A 82 -3.99 -19.39 -7.60
C ALA A 82 -2.99 -20.49 -7.98
N TYR A 83 -1.73 -20.38 -7.53
CA TYR A 83 -0.72 -21.40 -7.77
C TYR A 83 -1.04 -22.72 -7.05
N GLU A 84 -1.52 -22.66 -5.80
CA GLU A 84 -1.92 -23.85 -5.05
C GLU A 84 -3.14 -24.56 -5.66
N GLU A 85 -4.11 -23.81 -6.15
CA GLU A 85 -5.30 -24.34 -6.85
C GLU A 85 -4.89 -25.07 -8.14
N GLN A 86 -3.99 -24.46 -8.93
CA GLN A 86 -3.44 -25.10 -10.13
C GLN A 86 -2.70 -26.41 -9.81
N ARG A 87 -1.91 -26.44 -8.72
CA ARG A 87 -1.25 -27.68 -8.28
C ARG A 87 -2.24 -28.78 -7.92
N LYS A 88 -3.30 -28.45 -7.16
CA LYS A 88 -4.34 -29.42 -6.80
C LYS A 88 -5.04 -29.96 -8.04
N HIS A 89 -5.39 -29.10 -9.00
CA HIS A 89 -6.00 -29.51 -10.26
C HIS A 89 -5.10 -30.45 -11.08
N ASN A 90 -3.80 -30.14 -11.19
CA ASN A 90 -2.84 -30.98 -11.93
C ASN A 90 -2.54 -32.33 -11.25
N THR A 91 -2.81 -32.49 -9.95
CA THR A 91 -2.57 -33.75 -9.21
C THR A 91 -3.70 -34.77 -9.41
N HIS A 92 -4.87 -34.34 -9.90
CA HIS A 92 -6.01 -35.21 -10.24
C HIS A 92 -6.20 -35.47 -11.75
N ALA A 93 -5.30 -34.97 -12.59
CA ALA A 93 -5.27 -35.36 -14.00
C ALA A 93 -4.73 -36.81 -14.10
N PRO A 94 -5.47 -37.76 -14.74
CA PRO A 94 -4.95 -39.10 -14.96
C PRO A 94 -3.66 -39.01 -15.77
N LYS A 95 -2.59 -39.67 -15.30
CA LYS A 95 -1.32 -39.78 -16.03
C LYS A 95 -1.58 -40.51 -17.34
N GLN A 96 -1.74 -39.78 -18.44
CA GLN A 96 -1.63 -40.37 -19.77
C GLN A 96 -0.16 -40.77 -20.00
N ILE A 97 0.03 -42.06 -20.19
CA ILE A 97 1.29 -42.68 -20.59
C ILE A 97 1.48 -42.42 -22.10
N ASN A 98 2.65 -41.87 -22.46
CA ASN A 98 3.37 -41.90 -23.75
C ASN A 98 2.95 -40.97 -24.91
N HIS A 99 3.75 -39.93 -25.20
CA HIS A 99 4.79 -39.84 -26.26
C HIS A 99 5.07 -38.37 -26.67
N PRO A 100 6.29 -38.04 -27.15
CA PRO A 100 6.72 -36.65 -27.29
C PRO A 100 6.23 -36.05 -28.61
N CYS A 101 5.47 -34.96 -28.54
CA CYS A 101 5.33 -34.04 -29.66
C CYS A 101 5.77 -32.65 -29.17
N ASN A 102 6.93 -32.20 -29.65
CA ASN A 102 7.38 -30.82 -29.49
C ASN A 102 6.38 -29.91 -30.21
N GLN A 103 5.62 -29.14 -29.45
CA GLN A 103 4.85 -28.03 -30.01
C GLN A 103 5.08 -26.80 -29.12
N TYR A 104 6.03 -25.98 -29.54
CA TYR A 104 6.28 -24.67 -28.95
C TYR A 104 5.01 -23.80 -29.09
N PRO A 105 4.63 -23.01 -28.07
CA PRO A 105 3.56 -22.05 -28.21
C PRO A 105 4.01 -20.91 -29.15
N VAL A 106 3.20 -20.65 -30.17
CA VAL A 106 3.28 -19.47 -31.02
C VAL A 106 2.80 -18.27 -30.20
N TYR A 107 3.68 -17.32 -29.91
CA TYR A 107 3.30 -16.06 -29.29
C TYR A 107 2.64 -15.13 -30.32
N PRO A 108 1.55 -14.43 -29.97
CA PRO A 108 0.97 -13.42 -30.85
C PRO A 108 1.91 -12.22 -31.00
N GLN A 109 2.26 -11.93 -32.25
CA GLN A 109 3.12 -10.83 -32.67
C GLN A 109 2.32 -9.51 -32.62
N TYR A 110 2.53 -8.69 -31.59
CA TYR A 110 1.94 -7.35 -31.54
C TYR A 110 2.70 -6.43 -32.51
N ASN A 111 2.05 -6.04 -33.60
CA ASN A 111 2.51 -4.94 -34.46
C ASN A 111 2.29 -3.62 -33.72
N MET A 112 3.35 -3.04 -33.15
CA MET A 112 3.36 -1.61 -32.78
C MET A 112 3.88 -0.79 -33.96
N SER A 113 2.96 -0.21 -34.74
CA SER A 113 3.28 0.88 -35.66
C SER A 113 3.40 2.17 -34.86
N TYR A 114 4.62 2.65 -34.63
CA TYR A 114 4.84 4.04 -34.22
C TYR A 114 4.71 4.94 -35.45
N GLN A 115 3.61 5.68 -35.55
CA GLN A 115 3.57 6.88 -36.37
C GLN A 115 4.11 8.02 -35.51
N ALA A 116 5.30 8.52 -35.88
CA ALA A 116 5.83 9.77 -35.37
C ALA A 116 5.14 10.93 -36.11
N TYR A 117 4.62 11.90 -35.35
CA TYR A 117 4.37 13.27 -35.80
C TYR A 117 4.84 14.22 -34.70
#